data_AF-X1E406-F1
#
_entry.id   AF-X1E406-F1
#
_cell.length_a   1.000
_cell.length_b   1.000
_cell.length_c   1.000
_cell.angle_alpha   90.00
_cell.angle_beta   90.00
_cell.angle_gamma   90.00
#
_symmetry.space_group_name_H-M   'P 1'
#
loop_
_entity.id
_entity.type
_entity.pdbx_description
1 polymer ?
#
loop_
_entity_poly.entity_id
_entity_poly.type
_entity_poly.pdbx_seq_one_letter_code
_entity_poly.pdbx_strand_id
1 'polypeptide(L)' 'IEMMTSIFSNILSRKNEYQADEYSVKTYKKPDAMILALKKLSIDNLSNLTPHPFKVFLSYSHPPVLERIKSIRKLAS' A
#
# COMPACT_ATOMS: atom_id res chain seq x y z
N ILE A 1 16.04 -20.05 5.97
CA ILE A 1 14.74 -20.45 5.38
C ILE A 1 13.68 -19.40 5.65
N GLU A 2 13.52 -18.94 6.90
CA GLU A 2 12.53 -17.93 7.31
C GLU A 2 12.60 -16.60 6.55
N MET A 3 13.80 -16.12 6.18
CA MET A 3 13.94 -14.89 5.39
C MET A 3 13.33 -15.04 3.98
N MET A 4 13.52 -16.20 3.35
CA MET A 4 13.00 -16.45 1.99
C MET A 4 11.48 -16.57 1.99
N THR A 5 10.92 -17.25 3.00
CA THR A 5 9.46 -17.34 3.17
C THR A 5 8.86 -15.97 3.49
N SER A 6 9.52 -15.16 4.31
CA SER A 6 9.11 -13.79 4.61
C SER A 6 9.10 -12.90 3.36
N ILE A 7 10.15 -12.94 2.54
CA ILE A 7 10.20 -12.17 1.28
C ILE A 7 9.05 -12.56 0.35
N PHE A 8 8.80 -13.86 0.17
CA PHE A 8 7.70 -14.33 -0.66
C PHE A 8 6.33 -13.92 -0.11
N SER A 9 6.13 -14.05 1.20
CA SER A 9 4.91 -13.62 1.87
C SER A 9 4.68 -12.11 1.73
N ASN A 10 5.75 -11.29 1.87
CA ASN A 10 5.68 -9.85 1.66
C ASN A 10 5.32 -9.49 0.21
N ILE A 11 5.81 -10.22 -0.80
CA ILE A 11 5.41 -10.03 -2.20
C ILE A 11 3.92 -10.31 -2.38
N LEU A 12 3.43 -11.43 -1.85
CA LEU A 12 2.02 -11.81 -1.94
C LEU A 12 1.13 -10.80 -1.21
N SER A 13 1.52 -10.39 -0.01
CA SER A 13 0.83 -9.37 0.79
C SER A 13 0.71 -8.05 0.03
N ARG A 14 1.80 -7.57 -0.59
CA ARG A 14 1.76 -6.35 -1.42
C ARG A 14 0.80 -6.46 -2.60
N LYS A 15 0.71 -7.62 -3.24
CA LYS A 15 -0.27 -7.85 -4.31
C LYS A 15 -1.70 -7.80 -3.77
N ASN A 16 -1.95 -8.41 -2.63
CA ASN A 16 -3.26 -8.42 -1.99
C ASN A 16 -3.71 -7.00 -1.59
N GLU A 17 -2.80 -6.17 -1.08
CA GLU A 17 -3.08 -4.75 -0.77
C GLU A 17 -3.57 -3.99 -2.01
N TYR A 18 -2.93 -4.16 -3.17
CA TYR A 18 -3.39 -3.50 -4.40
C TYR A 18 -4.76 -4.00 -4.88
N GLN A 19 -5.02 -5.31 -4.75
CA GLN A 19 -6.33 -5.87 -5.09
C GLN A 19 -7.42 -5.37 -4.14
N ALA A 20 -7.12 -5.22 -2.85
CA ALA A 20 -8.02 -4.65 -1.86
C ALA A 20 -8.31 -3.16 -2.12
N ASP A 21 -7.28 -2.40 -2.50
CA ASP A 21 -7.43 -1.00 -2.91
C ASP A 21 -8.35 -0.88 -4.12
N GLU A 22 -8.11 -1.70 -5.14
CA GLU A 22 -8.93 -1.74 -6.36
C GLU A 22 -10.39 -2.11 -6.07
N TYR A 23 -10.59 -3.16 -5.27
CA TYR A 23 -11.93 -3.59 -4.86
C TYR A 23 -12.68 -2.48 -4.12
N SER A 24 -11.99 -1.78 -3.21
CA SER A 24 -12.56 -0.69 -2.42
C SER A 24 -12.97 0.49 -3.31
N VAL A 25 -12.10 0.88 -4.26
CA VAL A 25 -12.41 1.94 -5.23
C VAL A 25 -13.62 1.57 -6.08
N LYS A 26 -13.66 0.34 -6.61
CA LYS A 26 -14.77 -0.14 -7.47
C LYS A 26 -16.10 -0.23 -6.72
N THR A 27 -16.07 -0.66 -5.46
CA THR A 27 -17.28 -0.94 -4.67
C THR A 27 -17.81 0.31 -3.99
N TYR A 28 -16.95 1.07 -3.30
CA TYR A 28 -17.35 2.24 -2.53
C TYR A 28 -17.43 3.53 -3.38
N LYS A 29 -16.74 3.56 -4.53
CA LYS A 29 -16.79 4.66 -5.52
C LYS A 29 -16.45 6.05 -4.96
N LYS A 30 -15.65 6.11 -3.89
CA LYS A 30 -15.14 7.36 -3.30
C LYS A 30 -13.61 7.30 -3.13
N PRO A 31 -12.84 7.34 -4.23
CA PRO A 31 -11.38 7.23 -4.19
C PRO A 31 -10.72 8.36 -3.38
N ASP A 32 -11.25 9.59 -3.41
CA ASP A 32 -10.68 10.70 -2.64
C ASP A 32 -10.82 10.52 -1.13
N ALA A 33 -11.94 9.95 -0.67
CA ALA A 33 -12.13 9.62 0.75
C ALA A 33 -11.12 8.58 1.23
N MET A 34 -10.84 7.58 0.40
CA MET A 34 -9.83 6.56 0.68
C MET A 34 -8.41 7.14 0.70
N ILE A 35 -8.06 8.00 -0.26
CA ILE A 35 -6.77 8.71 -0.26
C ILE A 35 -6.63 9.57 0.99
N LEU A 36 -7.69 10.25 1.42
CA LEU A 36 -7.68 11.05 2.64
C LEU A 36 -7.47 10.19 3.88
N ALA A 37 -8.13 9.03 3.97
CA ALA A 37 -7.94 8.07 5.06
C ALA A 37 -6.49 7.57 5.12
N LEU A 38 -5.91 7.17 3.98
CA LEU A 38 -4.52 6.74 3.90
C LEU A 38 -3.53 7.82 4.37
N LYS A 39 -3.78 9.09 3.99
CA LYS A 39 -2.96 10.22 4.45
C LYS A 39 -3.08 10.42 5.97
N LYS A 40 -4.29 10.40 6.52
CA LYS A 40 -4.52 10.54 7.97
C LYS A 40 -3.81 9.44 8.75
N LEU A 41 -4.01 8.17 8.37
CA LEU A 41 -3.32 7.04 8.98
C LEU A 41 -1.79 7.16 8.89
N SER A 42 -1.26 7.71 7.80
CA SER A 42 0.19 7.93 7.66
C SER A 42 0.71 8.99 8.63
N ILE A 43 -0.07 10.05 8.84
CA ILE A 43 0.25 11.11 9.82
C ILE A 43 0.18 10.54 11.23
N ASP A 44 -0.94 9.89 11.57
CA ASP A 44 -1.21 9.36 12.91
C ASP A 44 -0.16 8.32 13.33
N ASN A 45 0.34 7.53 12.38
CA ASN A 45 1.36 6.51 12.61
C ASN A 45 2.79 7.00 12.35
N LEU A 46 3.02 8.30 12.07
CA LEU A 46 4.34 8.87 11.74
C LEU A 46 5.09 8.06 10.67
N SER A 47 4.35 7.61 9.65
CA SER A 47 4.86 6.71 8.63
C SER A 47 5.93 7.38 7.76
N ASN A 48 7.03 6.67 7.49
CA ASN A 48 8.03 7.15 6.55
C ASN A 48 7.45 7.14 5.13
N LEU A 49 7.30 8.32 4.54
CA LEU A 49 6.73 8.50 3.20
C LEU A 49 7.72 8.15 2.08
N THR A 50 9.02 8.18 2.37
CA THR A 50 10.10 7.91 1.40
C THR A 50 11.09 6.88 1.94
N PRO A 51 10.62 5.65 2.24
CA PRO A 51 11.50 4.60 2.72
C PRO A 51 12.45 4.16 1.61
N HIS A 52 13.68 3.77 1.98
CA HIS A 52 14.65 3.26 1.01
C HIS A 52 14.11 1.99 0.32
N PRO A 53 14.20 1.86 -1.02
CA PRO A 53 13.57 0.76 -1.77
C PRO A 53 13.97 -0.64 -1.28
N PHE A 54 15.24 -0.82 -0.89
CA PHE A 54 15.73 -2.09 -0.39
C PHE A 54 15.07 -2.51 0.94
N LYS A 55 14.80 -1.54 1.82
CA LYS A 55 14.11 -1.78 3.10
C LYS A 55 12.65 -2.18 2.86
N VAL A 56 12.00 -1.53 1.90
CA VAL A 56 10.63 -1.88 1.49
C VAL A 56 10.60 -3.31 0.93
N PHE A 57 11.52 -3.63 0.03
CA PHE A 57 11.55 -4.93 -0.63
C PHE A 57 11.69 -6.08 0.38
N LEU A 58 12.64 -5.97 1.30
CA LEU A 58 12.95 -7.02 2.26
C LEU A 58 11.92 -7.12 3.38
N SER A 59 11.51 -5.99 3.96
CA SER A 59 10.88 -5.99 5.28
C SER A 59 9.43 -5.49 5.30
N TYR A 60 8.95 -4.83 4.24
CA TYR A 60 7.60 -4.24 4.27
C TYR A 60 6.59 -5.23 3.69
N SER A 61 5.59 -5.59 4.50
CA SER A 61 4.46 -6.41 4.09
C SER A 61 3.49 -5.68 3.16
N HIS A 62 3.54 -4.35 3.12
CA HIS A 62 2.67 -3.51 2.31
C HIS A 62 3.48 -2.47 1.50
N PRO A 63 2.95 -1.99 0.36
CA PRO A 63 3.61 -0.95 -0.42
C PRO A 63 3.64 0.38 0.35
N PRO A 64 4.61 1.28 0.08
CA PRO A 64 4.58 2.64 0.61
C PRO A 64 3.28 3.36 0.27
N VAL A 65 2.78 4.19 1.18
CA VAL A 65 1.48 4.85 1.01
C VAL A 65 1.40 5.69 -0.27
N LEU A 66 2.51 6.30 -0.69
CA LEU A 66 2.57 7.08 -1.93
C LEU A 66 2.27 6.22 -3.17
N GLU A 67 2.75 4.97 -3.21
CA GLU A 67 2.50 4.05 -4.31
C GLU A 67 1.03 3.60 -4.34
N ARG A 68 0.43 3.36 -3.18
CA ARG A 68 -1.01 3.07 -3.06
C ARG A 68 -1.87 4.24 -3.55
N ILE A 69 -1.55 5.46 -3.12
CA ILE A 69 -2.27 6.67 -3.56
C ILE A 69 -2.17 6.85 -5.09
N LYS A 70 -0.99 6.63 -5.68
CA LYS A 70 -0.81 6.69 -7.15
C LYS A 70 -1.67 5.64 -7.86
N SER A 71 -1.68 4.40 -7.36
CA SER A 71 -2.51 3.32 -7.89
C SER A 71 -4.01 3.68 -7.85
N ILE A 72 -4.50 4.16 -6.71
CA ILE A 72 -5.89 4.58 -6.54
C ILE A 72 -6.26 5.72 -7.51
N ARG A 73 -5.40 6.72 -7.68
CA ARG A 73 -5.63 7.81 -8.64
C ARG A 73 -5.72 7.30 -10.07
N LYS A 74 -4.87 6.35 -10.45
CA LYS A 74 -4.89 5.72 -11.77
C LYS A 74 -6.18 4.93 -12.01
N LEU A 75 -6.71 4.28 -10.99
CA LEU A 75 -7.99 3.54 -11.08
C LEU A 75 -9.22 4.45 -11.15
N ALA A 76 -9.11 5.67 -10.61
CA ALA A 76 -10.19 6.65 -10.56
C ALA A 76 -10.23 7.60 -11.77
N SER A 77 -9.20 7.56 -12.61
CA SER A 77 -9.10 8.32 -13.87
C SER A 77 -9.75 7.54 -15.00
#